data_AF-A0A2U3AF31-F1
#
_entry.id   AF-A0A2U3AF31-F1
#
_cell.length_a   1.000
_cell.length_b   1.000
_cell.length_c   1.000
_cell.angle_alpha   90.00
_cell.angle_beta   90.00
_cell.angle_gamma   90.00
#
_symmetry.space_group_name_H-M   'P 1'
#
loop_
_entity.id
_entity.type
_entity.pdbx_description
1 polymer ?
#
loop_
_entity_poly.entity_id
_entity_poly.type
_entity_poly.pdbx_seq_one_letter_code
_entity_poly.pdbx_strand_id
1 'polypeptide(L)' 'MDGAKNLGELTETEKNVYTYAFHDEFKGMGIDPEKQEYYIEKILNSSEEAILHLRKNGAIAIAREVVQPNNIFEA' A
#
# COMPACT_ATOMS: atom_id res chain seq x y z
N MET A 1 -0.76 -23.83 -18.70
CA MET A 1 -1.58 -23.02 -17.78
C MET A 1 -0.93 -21.66 -17.74
N ASP A 2 -1.41 -20.74 -18.56
CA ASP A 2 -0.93 -19.36 -18.63
C ASP A 2 -1.32 -18.63 -17.35
N GLY A 3 -0.43 -18.69 -16.36
CA GLY A 3 -0.51 -17.89 -15.15
C GLY A 3 -0.12 -16.46 -15.48
N ALA A 4 -1.01 -15.71 -16.14
CA ALA A 4 -0.95 -14.26 -16.13
C ALA A 4 -1.13 -13.83 -14.67
N LYS A 5 -0.02 -13.68 -13.95
CA LYS A 5 -0.01 -13.04 -12.63
C LYS A 5 -0.56 -11.64 -12.88
N ASN A 6 -1.71 -11.33 -12.27
CA ASN A 6 -2.27 -9.99 -12.29
C ASN A 6 -1.33 -9.08 -11.47
N LEU A 7 -0.29 -8.57 -12.14
CA LEU A 7 0.77 -7.82 -11.50
C LEU A 7 0.35 -6.37 -11.20
N GLY A 8 -0.64 -5.86 -11.92
CA GLY A 8 -1.14 -4.49 -11.78
C GLY A 8 -2.25 -4.25 -10.76
N GLU A 9 -2.87 -5.32 -10.23
CA GLU A 9 -3.93 -5.19 -9.23
C GLU A 9 -3.69 -6.12 -8.04
N LEU A 10 -4.09 -5.66 -6.86
CA LEU A 10 -4.13 -6.48 -5.66
C LEU A 10 -5.38 -7.35 -5.68
N THR A 11 -5.21 -8.64 -5.41
CA THR A 11 -6.33 -9.52 -5.09
C THR A 11 -7.00 -9.08 -3.78
N GLU A 12 -8.26 -9.47 -3.55
CA GLU A 12 -8.95 -9.17 -2.30
C GLU A 12 -8.20 -9.69 -1.06
N THR A 13 -7.56 -10.86 -1.17
CA THR A 13 -6.71 -11.39 -0.11
C THR A 13 -5.52 -10.48 0.18
N GLU A 14 -4.83 -10.00 -0.86
CA GLU A 14 -3.70 -9.07 -0.69
C GLU A 14 -4.16 -7.75 -0.10
N LYS A 15 -5.29 -7.20 -0.55
CA LYS A 15 -5.86 -5.97 0.01
C LYS A 15 -6.10 -6.12 1.52
N ASN A 16 -6.70 -7.23 1.95
CA ASN A 16 -6.93 -7.47 3.38
C ASN A 16 -5.62 -7.58 4.18
N VAL A 17 -4.62 -8.28 3.64
CA VAL A 17 -3.31 -8.42 4.29
C VAL A 17 -2.60 -7.06 4.39
N TYR A 18 -2.58 -6.29 3.31
CA TYR A 18 -1.94 -4.98 3.29
C TYR A 18 -2.68 -3.98 4.18
N THR A 19 -4.01 -3.96 4.17
CA THR A 19 -4.82 -3.10 5.04
C THR A 19 -4.47 -3.34 6.51
N TYR A 20 -4.45 -4.60 6.94
CA TYR A 20 -4.06 -4.95 8.31
C TYR A 20 -2.64 -4.47 8.64
N ALA A 21 -1.68 -4.75 7.76
CA ALA A 21 -0.28 -4.38 7.97
C ALA A 21 -0.10 -2.86 8.03
N PHE A 22 -0.77 -2.10 7.18
CA PHE A 22 -0.69 -0.65 7.19
C PHE A 22 -1.32 -0.03 8.43
N HIS A 23 -2.45 -0.55 8.90
CA HIS A 23 -3.01 -0.08 10.17
C HIS A 23 -2.05 -0.29 11.34
N ASP A 24 -1.39 -1.45 11.42
CA ASP A 24 -0.44 -1.73 12.50
C ASP A 24 0.76 -0.77 12.45
N GLU A 25 1.35 -0.58 11.25
CA GLU A 25 2.47 0.35 11.04
C GLU A 25 2.08 1.80 11.32
N PHE A 26 0.96 2.28 10.77
CA PHE A 26 0.51 3.66 10.95
C PHE A 26 0.12 3.96 12.40
N LYS A 27 -0.47 2.99 13.09
CA LYS A 27 -0.71 3.09 14.54
C LYS A 27 0.61 3.18 15.30
N GLY A 28 1.61 2.35 14.96
CA GLY A 28 2.95 2.42 15.54
C GLY A 28 3.68 3.74 15.27
N MET A 29 3.38 4.39 14.14
CA MET A 29 3.88 5.71 13.77
C MET A 29 3.12 6.88 14.41
N GLY A 30 1.99 6.63 15.07
CA GLY A 30 1.16 7.68 15.67
C GLY A 30 0.38 8.53 14.68
N ILE A 31 0.02 7.99 13.52
CA ILE A 31 -0.78 8.69 12.51
C ILE A 31 -2.26 8.70 12.92
N ASP A 32 -2.92 9.85 12.76
CA ASP A 32 -4.36 9.99 13.04
C ASP A 32 -5.20 8.99 12.22
N PRO A 33 -6.22 8.33 12.79
CA PRO A 33 -7.00 7.30 12.09
C PRO A 33 -7.54 7.73 10.73
N GLU A 34 -8.08 8.95 10.61
CA GLU A 34 -8.59 9.48 9.33
C GLU A 34 -7.50 9.59 8.25
N LYS A 35 -6.26 9.92 8.65
CA LYS A 35 -5.12 9.95 7.71
C LYS A 35 -4.63 8.55 7.37
N GLN A 36 -4.80 7.57 8.27
CA GLN A 36 -4.46 6.18 7.97
C GLN A 36 -5.31 5.67 6.82
N GLU A 37 -6.63 5.83 6.89
CA GLU A 37 -7.55 5.40 5.84
C GLU A 37 -7.19 6.06 4.50
N TYR A 38 -6.93 7.37 4.52
CA TYR A 38 -6.47 8.08 3.33
C TYR A 38 -5.21 7.45 2.70
N TYR A 39 -4.18 7.15 3.48
CA TYR A 39 -2.96 6.53 2.94
C TYR A 39 -3.18 5.09 2.49
N ILE A 40 -3.99 4.31 3.20
CA ILE A 40 -4.33 2.93 2.83
C ILE A 40 -5.07 2.93 1.49
N GLU A 41 -6.14 3.73 1.35
CA GLU A 41 -6.89 3.83 0.11
C GLU A 41 -6.00 4.29 -1.05
N LYS A 42 -5.13 5.27 -0.81
CA LYS A 42 -4.14 5.76 -1.78
C LYS A 42 -3.19 4.66 -2.25
N ILE A 43 -2.72 3.79 -1.37
CA ILE A 43 -1.82 2.69 -1.72
C ILE A 43 -2.56 1.58 -2.47
N LEU A 44 -3.73 1.15 -1.97
CA LEU A 44 -4.43 -0.02 -2.51
C LEU A 44 -5.04 0.21 -3.89
N ASN A 45 -5.30 1.48 -4.25
CA ASN A 45 -5.86 1.88 -5.54
C ASN A 45 -4.85 2.61 -6.44
N SER A 46 -3.54 2.49 -6.14
CA SER A 46 -2.50 3.15 -6.92
C SER A 46 -2.28 2.51 -8.30
N SER A 47 -1.45 3.15 -9.11
CA SER A 47 -1.00 2.60 -10.40
C SER A 47 -0.33 1.22 -10.25
N GLU A 48 -0.30 0.46 -11.34
CA GLU A 48 0.40 -0.84 -11.42
C GLU A 48 1.86 -0.74 -10.98
N GLU A 49 2.56 0.33 -11.35
CA GLU A 49 3.95 0.57 -10.95
C GLU A 49 4.08 0.68 -9.43
N ALA A 50 3.18 1.40 -8.78
CA ALA A 50 3.15 1.56 -7.34
C ALA A 50 2.74 0.25 -6.62
N ILE A 51 1.86 -0.56 -7.19
CA ILE A 51 1.53 -1.90 -6.67
C ILE A 51 2.73 -2.86 -6.77
N LEU A 52 3.47 -2.82 -7.87
CA LEU A 52 4.72 -3.58 -8.03
C LEU A 52 5.77 -3.13 -7.01
N HIS A 53 5.89 -1.82 -6.78
CA HIS A 53 6.76 -1.25 -5.75
C HIS A 53 6.36 -1.70 -4.34
N LEU A 54 5.06 -1.71 -4.03
CA LEU A 54 4.53 -2.26 -2.77
C LEU A 54 4.92 -3.72 -2.58
N ARG A 55 4.71 -4.57 -3.58
CA ARG A 55 5.06 -6.01 -3.51
C ARG A 55 6.56 -6.23 -3.33
N LYS A 56 7.40 -5.38 -3.92
CA LYS A 56 8.86 -5.46 -3.82
C LYS A 56 9.39 -5.05 -2.45
N ASN A 57 8.82 -4.02 -1.83
CA ASN A 57 9.37 -3.41 -0.61
C ASN A 57 8.61 -3.79 0.68
N GLY A 58 7.35 -4.21 0.56
CA GLY A 58 6.51 -4.60 1.69
C GLY A 58 5.89 -3.42 2.45
N ALA A 59 4.87 -3.71 3.26
CA ALA A 59 4.05 -2.69 3.92
C ALA A 59 4.84 -1.76 4.85
N ILE A 60 5.81 -2.28 5.60
CA ILE A 60 6.63 -1.50 6.55
C ILE A 60 7.39 -0.37 5.85
N ALA A 61 8.05 -0.70 4.73
CA ALA A 61 8.80 0.29 3.96
C ALA A 61 7.86 1.32 3.34
N ILE A 62 6.76 0.85 2.72
CA ILE A 62 5.78 1.74 2.08
C ILE A 62 5.07 2.65 3.09
N ALA A 63 4.80 2.18 4.31
CA ALA A 63 4.17 2.99 5.35
C ALA A 63 5.01 4.24 5.69
N ARG A 64 6.34 4.09 5.65
CA ARG A 64 7.27 5.21 5.89
C ARG A 64 7.40 6.13 4.68
N GLU A 65 7.29 5.57 3.48
CA GLU A 65 7.44 6.29 2.22
C GLU A 65 6.19 7.11 1.85
N VAL A 66 4.99 6.54 2.00
CA VAL A 66 3.73 7.15 1.54
C VAL A 66 3.40 8.47 2.23
N VAL A 67 3.94 8.68 3.44
CA VAL A 67 3.77 9.91 4.23
C VAL A 67 4.80 10.99 3.90
N GLN A 68 5.80 10.68 3.08
CA GLN A 68 6.77 11.66 2.59
C GLN A 68 6.22 12.35 1.33
N PRO A 69 6.57 13.61 1.08
CA PRO A 69 6.21 14.29 -0.16
C PRO A 69 6.86 13.63 -1.38
N ASN A 70 6.24 13.75 -2.56
CA ASN A 70 6.74 13.24 -3.85
C ASN A 70 6.98 11.72 -3.88
N ASN A 71 6.13 10.94 -3.20
CA ASN A 71 6.18 9.49 -3.28
C ASN A 71 5.47 8.95 -4.54
N ILE A 72 5.80 7.72 -4.93
CA ILE A 72 5.25 7.09 -6.14
C ILE A 72 3.73 6.87 -6.10
N PHE A 73 3.10 7.00 -4.93
CA PHE A 73 1.66 6.86 -4.76
C PHE A 73 0.91 8.19 -4.99
N GLU A 74 1.58 9.32 -5.26
CA GLU A 74 0.95 10.63 -5.54
C GLU A 74 0.32 10.77 -6.95
N ALA A 75 0.07 9.65 -7.65
CA ALA A 75 -0.52 9.65 -8.99
C ALA A 75 -2.02 10.00 -9.00
#